data_AF-A0A6L9KCR5-F1
#
_entry.id   AF-A0A6L9KCR5-F1
#
_cell.length_a   1.000
_cell.length_b   1.000
_cell.length_c   1.000
_cell.angle_alpha   90.00
_cell.angle_beta   90.00
_cell.angle_gamma   90.00
#
_symmetry.space_group_name_H-M   'P 1'
#
loop_
_entity.id
_entity.type
_entity.pdbx_description
1 polymer ?
#
loop_
_entity_poly.entity_id
_entity_poly.type
_entity_poly.pdbx_seq_one_letter_code
_entity_poly.pdbx_strand_id
1 'polypeptide(L)'
;MNDKEYELWKKTVEKIVSENKTILEEFEFWLQTKKLSIKTINNHIFNIDFFINDYLVRYEPIKAKDGAYEIGSFLGDFYIRKAMWASKSSLMENIVSFKKFYTFMVEANKTNIADFHEMKEIIKNEREEWFNSLEQFDSLAFDYEIDKFNKL
;
A
#
# COMPACT_ATOMS: atom_id res chain seq x y z
N MET A 1 -8.79 -1.53 25.34
CA MET A 1 -7.97 -0.31 25.34
C MET A 1 -8.57 0.64 26.36
N ASN A 2 -7.81 1.06 27.37
CA ASN A 2 -8.25 2.09 28.32
C ASN A 2 -7.99 3.50 27.76
N ASP A 3 -8.54 4.54 28.40
CA ASP A 3 -8.45 5.92 27.91
C ASP A 3 -6.99 6.41 27.71
N LYS A 4 -6.07 5.99 28.58
CA LYS A 4 -4.65 6.36 28.46
C LYS A 4 -3.97 5.69 27.26
N GLU A 5 -4.29 4.42 27.03
CA GLU A 5 -3.80 3.67 25.87
C GLU A 5 -4.34 4.26 24.57
N TYR A 6 -5.61 4.67 24.54
CA TYR A 6 -6.21 5.34 23.38
C TYR A 6 -5.54 6.68 23.06
N GLU A 7 -5.32 7.52 24.07
CA GLU A 7 -4.65 8.81 23.87
C GLU A 7 -3.19 8.65 23.41
N LEU A 8 -2.48 7.62 23.90
CA LEU A 8 -1.14 7.31 23.43
C LEU A 8 -1.14 6.82 21.97
N TRP A 9 -2.07 5.92 21.63
CA TRP A 9 -2.25 5.44 20.26
C TRP A 9 -2.53 6.60 19.30
N LYS A 10 -3.47 7.48 19.67
CA LYS A 10 -3.85 8.65 18.86
C LYS A 10 -2.66 9.58 18.60
N LYS A 11 -1.88 9.92 19.64
CA LYS A 11 -0.66 10.72 19.48
C LYS A 11 0.38 10.06 18.59
N THR A 12 0.49 8.73 18.66
CA THR A 12 1.39 7.96 17.81
C THR A 12 0.95 8.04 16.35
N VAL A 13 -0.34 7.84 16.08
CA VAL A 13 -0.94 7.99 14.76
C VAL A 13 -0.72 9.39 14.19
N GLU A 14 -1.05 10.44 14.95
CA GLU A 14 -0.86 11.84 14.52
C GLU A 14 0.60 12.14 14.16
N LYS A 15 1.54 11.62 14.95
CA LYS A 15 2.97 11.75 14.68
C LYS A 15 3.37 11.04 13.38
N ILE A 16 2.92 9.80 13.17
CA ILE A 16 3.26 9.04 11.96
C ILE A 16 2.66 9.69 10.72
N VAL A 17 1.40 10.14 10.77
CA VAL A 17 0.76 10.85 9.64
C VAL A 17 1.52 12.13 9.31
N SER A 18 1.98 12.88 10.31
CA SER A 18 2.83 14.05 10.09
C SER A 18 4.18 13.71 9.47
N GLU A 19 4.83 12.61 9.90
CA GLU A 19 6.08 12.11 9.30
C GLU A 19 5.85 11.66 7.83
N ASN A 20 4.74 10.98 7.57
CA ASN A 20 4.35 10.49 6.25
C ASN A 20 4.12 11.63 5.25
N LYS A 21 3.54 12.76 5.69
CA LYS A 21 3.38 13.95 4.83
C LYS A 21 4.73 14.42 4.27
N THR A 22 5.74 14.58 5.13
CA THR A 22 7.09 14.98 4.70
C THR A 22 7.71 13.94 3.78
N ILE A 23 7.53 12.65 4.08
CA ILE A 23 8.04 11.55 3.23
C ILE A 23 7.40 11.59 1.84
N LEU A 24 6.09 11.86 1.72
CA LEU A 24 5.40 11.96 0.44
C LEU A 24 5.86 13.17 -0.38
N GLU A 25 6.06 14.32 0.25
CA GLU A 25 6.60 15.53 -0.40
C GLU A 25 8.02 15.29 -0.96
N GLU A 26 8.89 14.65 -0.18
CA GLU A 26 10.23 14.28 -0.61
C GLU A 26 10.23 13.21 -1.72
N PHE A 27 9.33 12.22 -1.62
CA PHE A 27 9.16 11.21 -2.65
C PHE A 27 8.64 11.81 -3.96
N GLU A 28 7.71 12.76 -3.90
CA GLU A 28 7.22 13.49 -5.07
C GLU A 28 8.36 14.22 -5.76
N PHE A 29 9.16 14.98 -5.01
CA PHE A 29 10.33 15.66 -5.53
C PHE A 29 11.31 14.67 -6.18
N TRP A 30 11.58 13.54 -5.51
CA TRP A 30 12.43 12.49 -6.07
C TRP A 30 11.89 11.97 -7.40
N LEU A 31 10.59 11.73 -7.53
CA LEU A 31 9.96 11.28 -8.78
C LEU A 31 10.06 12.34 -9.90
N GLN A 32 9.93 13.63 -9.57
CA GLN A 32 10.12 14.73 -10.51
C GLN A 32 11.55 14.72 -11.10
N THR A 33 12.57 14.42 -10.29
CA THR A 33 13.96 14.29 -10.80
C THR A 33 14.13 13.15 -11.81
N LYS A 34 13.25 12.14 -11.79
CA LYS A 34 13.26 11.02 -12.74
C LYS A 34 12.51 11.32 -14.05
N LYS A 35 12.09 12.58 -14.27
CA LYS A 35 11.41 13.05 -15.49
C LYS A 35 10.13 12.27 -15.84
N LEU A 36 9.41 11.81 -14.83
CA LEU A 36 8.10 11.16 -15.01
C LEU A 36 7.02 12.20 -15.33
N SER A 37 5.94 11.77 -15.97
CA SER A 37 4.79 12.64 -16.20
C SER A 37 4.08 12.98 -14.88
N ILE A 38 3.45 14.15 -14.79
CA ILE A 38 2.68 14.57 -13.60
C ILE A 38 1.61 13.51 -13.25
N LYS A 39 0.92 12.96 -14.26
CA LYS A 39 -0.08 11.89 -14.05
C LYS A 39 0.56 10.67 -13.38
N THR A 40 1.72 10.24 -13.86
CA THR A 40 2.44 9.09 -13.29
C THR A 40 2.90 9.36 -11.86
N ILE A 41 3.38 10.59 -11.59
CA ILE A 41 3.79 11.01 -10.24
C ILE A 41 2.59 10.95 -9.29
N ASN A 42 1.46 11.55 -9.68
CA ASN A 42 0.24 11.55 -8.88
C ASN A 42 -0.26 10.14 -8.59
N ASN A 43 -0.21 9.22 -9.56
CA ASN A 43 -0.57 7.81 -9.33
C ASN A 43 0.36 7.15 -8.31
N HIS A 44 1.68 7.38 -8.39
CA HIS A 44 2.62 6.84 -7.41
C HIS A 44 2.39 7.42 -6.02
N ILE A 45 2.17 8.73 -5.90
CA ILE A 45 1.87 9.38 -4.62
C ILE A 45 0.57 8.82 -4.03
N PHE A 46 -0.49 8.72 -4.82
CA PHE A 46 -1.77 8.16 -4.39
C PHE A 46 -1.62 6.73 -3.86
N ASN A 47 -0.93 5.85 -4.60
CA ASN A 47 -0.74 4.46 -4.18
C ASN A 47 0.05 4.36 -2.87
N ILE A 48 1.09 5.19 -2.70
CA ILE A 48 1.90 5.19 -1.47
C ILE A 48 1.15 5.80 -0.30
N ASP A 49 0.43 6.91 -0.51
CA ASP A 49 -0.42 7.55 0.50
C ASP A 49 -1.46 6.56 1.04
N PHE A 50 -2.18 5.88 0.15
CA PHE A 50 -3.16 4.85 0.51
C PHE A 50 -2.52 3.70 1.30
N PHE A 51 -1.30 3.30 0.95
CA PHE A 51 -0.60 2.27 1.72
C PHE A 51 -0.17 2.76 3.11
N ILE A 52 0.54 3.89 3.20
CA ILE A 52 1.17 4.30 4.47
C ILE A 52 0.19 4.97 5.45
N ASN A 53 -0.87 5.61 4.95
CA ASN A 53 -1.84 6.32 5.78
C ASN A 53 -3.13 5.52 5.98
N ASP A 54 -3.71 4.93 4.92
CA ASP A 54 -4.97 4.19 5.05
C ASP A 54 -4.80 2.74 5.50
N TYR A 55 -3.70 2.08 5.11
CA TYR A 55 -3.44 0.69 5.49
C TYR A 55 -2.54 0.58 6.71
N LEU A 56 -1.28 1.04 6.65
CA LEU A 56 -0.35 0.86 7.77
C LEU A 56 -0.95 1.47 9.04
N VAL A 57 -1.02 2.80 9.11
CA VAL A 57 -1.42 3.56 10.30
C VAL A 57 -2.79 3.17 10.87
N ARG A 58 -3.75 2.81 10.02
CA ARG A 58 -5.12 2.53 10.44
C ARG A 58 -5.26 1.17 11.13
N TYR A 59 -4.47 0.19 10.71
CA TYR A 59 -4.51 -1.16 11.29
C TYR A 59 -3.55 -1.27 12.46
N GLU A 60 -2.34 -0.73 12.31
CA GLU A 60 -1.34 -0.60 13.37
C GLU A 60 -0.49 0.66 13.17
N PRO A 61 0.04 1.33 14.20
CA PRO A 61 0.88 2.51 14.00
C PRO A 61 2.29 2.16 13.47
N ILE A 62 2.36 1.48 12.31
CA ILE A 62 3.57 1.09 11.59
C ILE A 62 4.07 2.30 10.80
N LYS A 63 5.37 2.60 10.94
CA LYS A 63 6.01 3.67 10.19
C LYS A 63 6.28 3.22 8.75
N ALA A 64 6.22 4.14 7.79
CA ALA A 64 6.51 3.85 6.39
C ALA A 64 7.87 3.17 6.15
N LYS A 65 8.89 3.46 6.98
CA LYS A 65 10.21 2.81 6.89
C LYS A 65 10.20 1.31 7.19
N ASP A 66 9.22 0.85 7.98
CA ASP A 66 9.10 -0.52 8.48
C ASP A 66 8.03 -1.31 7.71
N GLY A 67 7.26 -0.66 6.84
CA GLY A 67 6.14 -1.27 6.11
C GLY A 67 6.54 -2.18 4.95
N ALA A 68 7.83 -2.41 4.68
CA ALA A 68 8.27 -3.19 3.52
C ALA A 68 7.74 -4.64 3.56
N TYR A 69 7.67 -5.19 4.77
CA TYR A 69 7.16 -6.53 5.08
C TYR A 69 5.64 -6.64 4.97
N GLU A 70 4.94 -5.50 5.03
CA GLU A 70 3.48 -5.44 5.03
C GLU A 70 2.85 -5.43 3.62
N ILE A 71 3.69 -5.37 2.57
CA ILE A 71 3.23 -5.30 1.18
C ILE A 71 2.49 -6.57 0.76
N GLY A 72 2.88 -7.74 1.26
CA GLY A 72 2.19 -9.01 0.96
C GLY A 72 0.76 -8.99 1.47
N SER A 73 0.56 -8.67 2.74
CA SER A 73 -0.77 -8.53 3.35
C SER A 73 -1.58 -7.40 2.72
N PHE A 74 -0.93 -6.30 2.35
CA PHE A 74 -1.61 -5.21 1.66
C PHE A 74 -2.12 -5.65 0.27
N LEU A 75 -1.25 -6.16 -0.60
CA LEU A 75 -1.62 -6.48 -1.99
C LEU A 75 -2.41 -7.78 -2.14
N GLY A 76 -2.14 -8.77 -1.28
CA GLY A 76 -2.77 -10.08 -1.32
C GLY A 76 -4.11 -10.15 -0.61
N ASP A 77 -4.47 -9.16 0.22
CA ASP A 77 -5.72 -9.20 0.98
C ASP A 77 -6.41 -7.82 1.07
N PHE A 78 -5.80 -6.86 1.76
CA PHE A 78 -6.47 -5.58 2.04
C PHE A 78 -6.87 -4.85 0.75
N TYR A 79 -5.94 -4.70 -0.19
CA TYR A 79 -6.15 -3.97 -1.43
C TYR A 79 -7.26 -4.62 -2.26
N ILE A 80 -7.24 -5.94 -2.40
CA ILE A 80 -8.26 -6.70 -3.15
C ILE A 80 -9.65 -6.48 -2.55
N ARG A 81 -9.77 -6.52 -1.22
CA ARG A 81 -11.08 -6.41 -0.54
C ARG A 81 -11.57 -4.97 -0.34
N LYS A 82 -10.66 -3.98 -0.33
CA LYS A 82 -10.98 -2.60 0.12
C LYS A 82 -10.80 -1.55 -0.97
N ALA A 83 -9.97 -1.78 -1.98
CA ALA A 83 -9.85 -0.88 -3.11
C ALA A 83 -10.91 -1.24 -4.16
N MET A 84 -11.97 -0.45 -4.27
CA MET A 84 -13.05 -0.69 -5.26
C MET A 84 -12.57 -0.62 -6.73
N TRP A 85 -11.36 -0.10 -6.96
CA TRP A 85 -10.69 -0.05 -8.26
C TRP A 85 -9.60 -1.14 -8.41
N ALA A 86 -9.59 -2.13 -7.52
CA ALA A 86 -8.69 -3.27 -7.62
C ALA A 86 -8.88 -3.96 -8.98
N SER A 87 -7.76 -4.15 -9.67
CA SER A 87 -7.66 -4.87 -10.93
C SER A 87 -6.23 -5.37 -11.07
N LYS A 88 -5.97 -6.32 -11.97
CA LYS A 88 -4.60 -6.75 -12.25
C LYS A 88 -3.69 -5.57 -12.64
N SER A 89 -4.21 -4.60 -13.39
CA SER A 89 -3.46 -3.40 -13.79
C SER A 89 -3.14 -2.53 -12.58
N SER A 90 -4.13 -2.21 -11.75
CA SER A 90 -3.91 -1.33 -10.59
C SER A 90 -3.04 -1.99 -9.51
N LEU A 91 -3.09 -3.32 -9.37
CA LEU A 91 -2.17 -4.08 -8.53
C LEU A 91 -0.73 -4.00 -9.05
N MET A 92 -0.52 -4.12 -10.36
CA MET A 92 0.80 -3.92 -10.97
C MET A 92 1.31 -2.48 -10.81
N GLU A 93 0.44 -1.49 -10.91
CA GLU A 93 0.79 -0.09 -10.64
C GLU A 93 1.23 0.13 -9.19
N ASN A 94 0.58 -0.54 -8.22
CA ASN A 94 1.02 -0.53 -6.82
C ASN A 94 2.41 -1.16 -6.66
N ILE A 95 2.66 -2.34 -7.25
CA ILE A 95 3.98 -2.99 -7.23
C ILE A 95 5.08 -2.04 -7.74
N VAL A 96 4.83 -1.34 -8.84
CA VAL A 96 5.79 -0.37 -9.39
C VAL A 96 5.97 0.82 -8.44
N SER A 97 4.89 1.31 -7.85
CA SER A 97 4.91 2.41 -6.87
C SER A 97 5.76 2.02 -5.66
N PHE A 98 5.58 0.83 -5.10
CA PHE A 98 6.37 0.33 -3.97
C PHE A 98 7.84 0.17 -4.30
N LYS A 99 8.17 -0.39 -5.46
CA LYS A 99 9.57 -0.51 -5.90
C LYS A 99 10.24 0.86 -5.98
N LYS A 100 9.55 1.88 -6.52
CA LYS A 100 10.07 3.26 -6.57
C LYS A 100 10.18 3.88 -5.19
N PHE A 101 9.16 3.74 -4.36
CA PHE A 101 9.12 4.31 -3.02
C PHE A 101 10.23 3.76 -2.14
N TYR A 102 10.39 2.45 -2.06
CA TYR A 102 11.46 1.87 -1.24
C TYR A 102 12.86 2.04 -1.86
N THR A 103 12.97 2.22 -3.18
CA THR A 103 14.23 2.71 -3.78
C THR A 103 14.58 4.10 -3.25
N PHE A 104 13.63 5.03 -3.27
CA PHE A 104 13.79 6.37 -2.70
C PHE A 104 14.14 6.31 -1.21
N MET A 105 13.43 5.48 -0.42
CA MET A 105 13.67 5.37 1.02
C MET A 105 15.09 4.87 1.33
N VAL A 106 15.65 3.96 0.53
CA VAL A 106 17.04 3.51 0.65
C VAL A 106 18.00 4.62 0.23
N GLU A 107 17.79 5.27 -0.92
CA GLU A 107 18.64 6.37 -1.40
C GLU A 107 18.68 7.55 -0.40
N ALA A 108 17.58 7.77 0.33
CA ALA A 108 17.45 8.81 1.36
C ALA A 108 17.88 8.34 2.77
N ASN A 109 18.42 7.12 2.92
CA ASN A 109 18.81 6.50 4.21
C ASN A 109 17.67 6.44 5.25
N LYS A 110 16.42 6.32 4.81
CA LYS A 110 15.23 6.24 5.69
C LYS A 110 14.83 4.80 6.01
N THR A 111 15.29 3.84 5.21
CA THR A 111 15.15 2.39 5.45
C THR A 111 16.44 1.68 5.02
N ASN A 112 16.60 0.43 5.41
CA ASN A 112 17.78 -0.34 5.07
C ASN A 112 17.59 -1.10 3.74
N ILE A 113 18.69 -1.46 3.09
CA ILE A 113 18.64 -2.15 1.80
C ILE A 113 18.10 -3.59 1.92
N ALA A 114 18.24 -4.23 3.10
CA ALA A 114 17.74 -5.58 3.33
C ALA A 114 16.21 -5.63 3.30
N ASP A 115 15.53 -4.66 3.92
CA ASP A 115 14.07 -4.52 3.89
C ASP A 115 13.57 -4.31 2.44
N PHE A 116 14.29 -3.51 1.64
CA PHE A 116 14.01 -3.37 0.22
C PHE A 116 14.20 -4.67 -0.57
N HIS A 117 15.22 -5.48 -0.23
CA HIS A 117 15.44 -6.77 -0.85
C HIS A 117 14.36 -7.78 -0.48
N GLU A 118 13.97 -7.83 0.79
CA GLU A 118 12.91 -8.72 1.25
C GLU A 118 11.59 -8.41 0.56
N MET A 119 11.21 -7.13 0.50
CA MET A 119 10.00 -6.68 -0.21
C MET A 119 9.98 -7.14 -1.67
N LYS A 120 11.14 -7.14 -2.36
CA LYS A 120 11.22 -7.65 -3.73
C LYS A 120 11.03 -9.17 -3.81
N GLU A 121 11.52 -9.93 -2.83
CA GLU A 121 11.29 -11.37 -2.77
C GLU A 121 9.83 -11.70 -2.44
N ILE A 122 9.19 -10.98 -1.50
CA ILE A 122 7.74 -11.08 -1.25
C ILE A 122 6.96 -10.90 -2.56
N ILE A 123 7.21 -9.80 -3.29
CA ILE A 123 6.55 -9.54 -4.57
C ILE A 123 6.82 -10.64 -5.60
N LYS A 124 8.04 -11.17 -5.65
CA LYS A 124 8.41 -12.21 -6.61
C LYS A 124 7.71 -13.53 -6.31
N ASN A 125 7.59 -13.90 -5.04
CA ASN A 125 7.07 -15.19 -4.62
C ASN A 125 5.54 -15.21 -4.58
N GLU A 126 4.90 -14.11 -4.19
CA GLU A 126 3.45 -14.11 -3.88
C GLU A 126 2.59 -13.46 -4.98
N ARG A 127 3.19 -12.77 -5.97
CA ARG A 127 2.42 -12.02 -6.98
C ARG A 127 1.35 -12.84 -7.71
N GLU A 128 1.67 -14.08 -8.09
CA GLU A 128 0.71 -14.93 -8.79
C GLU A 128 -0.46 -15.32 -7.86
N GLU A 129 -0.20 -15.51 -6.57
CA GLU A 129 -1.25 -15.78 -5.58
C GLU A 129 -2.17 -14.56 -5.38
N TRP A 130 -1.62 -13.35 -5.40
CA TRP A 130 -2.43 -12.13 -5.34
C TRP A 130 -3.34 -11.98 -6.56
N PHE A 131 -2.86 -12.33 -7.75
CA PHE A 131 -3.70 -12.33 -8.96
C PHE A 131 -4.82 -13.36 -8.89
N ASN A 132 -4.52 -14.57 -8.41
CA ASN A 132 -5.54 -15.60 -8.23
C ASN A 132 -6.57 -15.18 -7.17
N SER A 133 -6.13 -14.55 -6.09
CA SER A 133 -7.01 -14.05 -5.01
C SER A 133 -7.96 -12.97 -5.53
N LEU A 134 -7.48 -12.07 -6.41
CA LEU A 134 -8.30 -11.06 -7.05
C LEU A 134 -9.37 -11.68 -7.96
N GLU A 135 -8.98 -12.64 -8.81
CA GLU A 135 -9.93 -13.34 -9.68
C GLU A 135 -11.01 -14.10 -8.91
N GLN A 136 -10.63 -14.76 -7.83
CA GLN A 136 -11.57 -15.47 -6.96
C GLN A 136 -12.53 -14.50 -6.27
N PHE A 137 -12.04 -13.36 -5.80
CA PHE A 137 -12.87 -12.33 -5.18
C PHE A 137 -13.91 -11.77 -6.16
N ASP A 138 -13.50 -11.45 -7.38
CA ASP A 138 -14.39 -10.95 -8.43
C ASP A 138 -15.46 -11.99 -8.81
N SER A 139 -15.07 -13.28 -8.93
CA SER A 139 -16.01 -14.37 -9.21
C SER A 139 -17.06 -14.53 -8.11
N LEU A 140 -16.64 -14.52 -6.84
CA LEU A 140 -17.55 -14.66 -5.70
C LEU A 140 -18.50 -13.47 -5.58
N ALA A 141 -18.03 -12.26 -5.87
CA ALA A 141 -18.86 -11.07 -5.89
C ALA A 141 -19.96 -11.18 -6.96
N PHE A 142 -19.61 -11.67 -8.15
CA PHE A 142 -20.54 -11.90 -9.24
C PHE A 142 -21.60 -12.96 -8.92
N ASP A 143 -21.18 -14.10 -8.35
CA ASP A 143 -22.10 -15.16 -7.95
C ASP A 143 -23.12 -14.69 -6.90
N TYR A 144 -22.68 -13.89 -5.93
CA TYR A 144 -23.57 -13.30 -4.91
C TYR A 144 -24.62 -12.35 -5.53
N GLU A 145 -24.24 -11.57 -6.55
CA GLU A 145 -25.17 -10.69 -7.25
C GLU A 145 -26.23 -11.47 -8.05
N ILE A 146 -25.83 -12.55 -8.74
CA ILE A 146 -26.75 -13.45 -9.45
C ILE A 146 -27.75 -14.09 -8.47
N ASP A 147 -27.27 -14.63 -7.35
CA ASP A 147 -28.11 -15.26 -6.34
C ASP A 147 -29.14 -14.29 -5.74
N LYS A 148 -28.77 -13.02 -5.56
CA LYS A 148 -29.67 -11.98 -5.08
C LYS A 148 -30.72 -11.62 -6.13
N PHE A 149 -30.35 -11.56 -7.41
CA PHE A 149 -31.27 -11.28 -8.51
C PHE A 149 -32.28 -12.42 -8.73
N ASN A 150 -31.84 -13.68 -8.64
CA ASN A 150 -32.71 -14.84 -8.85
C ASN A 150 -33.68 -15.14 -7.69
N LYS A 151 -33.57 -14.43 -6.56
CA LYS A 151 -34.46 -14.55 -5.39
C LYS A 151 -35.54 -13.45 -5.33
N LEU A 152 -35.62 -12.58 -6.34
CA LEU A 152 -36.65 -11.54 -6.52
C LEU A 152 -37.69 -11.98 -7.57
#